data_AF-A0AAW9SIB4-F1
#
_entry.id   AF-A0AAW9SIB4-F1
#
_cell.length_a   1.000
_cell.length_b   1.000
_cell.length_c   1.000
_cell.angle_alpha   90.00
_cell.angle_beta   90.00
_cell.angle_gamma   90.00
#
_symmetry.space_group_name_H-M   'P 1'
#
loop_
_entity.id
_entity.type
_entity.pdbx_description
1 polymer ?
#
loop_
_entity_poly.entity_id
_entity_poly.type
_entity_poly.pdbx_seq_one_letter_code
_entity_poly.pdbx_strand_id
1 'polypeptide(L)'
;MQPATVLLMPICNEDPVATFSRLAAIDRSLAAEGLSVDLAVLSDTREPFAAAREREAFAQLRAKATGQGRIYYRQRSDGRGRKAGNVEEFFRRAGGRYEFAVILDADSLMTGAAIRQMIARMMADPSLGLLQTLPRIVFARSFFGRAMQFAASFHGAVFSRGLARMQGATGPFWGHNAIVRVRAFAESCGLPELPGKAPFGGHILSHDYVEAALLARNGWRVEVDPQIDGSYEEGPENLYSYARRDRRWCQGNLQHMRLLFAPGLAPWSRFVFLQGILSYLVCLLWAGFVLASLAASIWAVPPDYFPEPHQLFPVFPSDRSKEITALFLGIVCLLILPKFAIWAEAALSGRARAYGGPGLTLAAVLTDILLSSLLAPVMLMYQTRAVLQVLSGQDGGWPANARGEGFLTVAQAWRGSLWIVALGMTGLGIVGWFAPAMTVWMLPILLPLIVAPWLIALSSRRLTRAVFGTPEETDPPAILTDYTTILEGWSAPRDRSESVEGSAAHVPA
;
A
#
# COMPACT_ATOMS: atom_id res chain seq x y z
N MET A 1 -26.87 -3.53 23.78
CA MET A 1 -26.92 -2.13 23.29
C MET A 1 -25.72 -1.94 22.38
N GLN A 2 -25.88 -1.34 21.19
CA GLN A 2 -24.73 -1.09 20.31
C GLN A 2 -23.82 -0.04 20.95
N PRO A 3 -22.50 -0.28 21.06
CA PRO A 3 -21.55 0.68 21.60
C PRO A 3 -21.44 1.89 20.68
N ALA A 4 -21.29 3.09 21.27
CA ALA A 4 -21.14 4.32 20.50
C ALA A 4 -19.91 4.21 19.58
N THR A 5 -20.13 4.25 18.27
CA THR A 5 -19.10 4.02 17.26
C THR A 5 -19.11 5.15 16.24
N VAL A 6 -17.92 5.61 15.87
CA VAL A 6 -17.72 6.62 14.81
C VAL A 6 -16.86 6.04 13.69
N LEU A 7 -17.11 6.47 12.47
CA LEU A 7 -16.26 6.23 11.31
C LEU A 7 -15.58 7.55 10.93
N LEU A 8 -14.26 7.55 10.91
CA LEU A 8 -13.42 8.70 10.60
C LEU A 8 -12.91 8.56 9.16
N MET A 9 -13.13 9.59 8.35
CA MET A 9 -12.62 9.68 6.98
C MET A 9 -11.79 10.95 6.82
N PRO A 10 -10.47 10.89 7.08
CA PRO A 10 -9.55 11.98 6.81
C PRO A 10 -9.39 12.21 5.31
N ILE A 11 -9.41 13.47 4.89
CA ILE A 11 -9.28 13.89 3.48
C ILE A 11 -8.32 15.09 3.37
N CYS A 12 -7.55 15.16 2.30
CA CYS A 12 -6.66 16.25 1.92
C CYS A 12 -6.56 16.38 0.38
N ASN A 13 -7.43 17.21 -0.21
CA ASN A 13 -7.49 17.52 -1.65
C ASN A 13 -7.87 16.35 -2.60
N GLU A 14 -8.41 15.24 -2.10
CA GLU A 14 -8.99 14.19 -2.95
C GLU A 14 -10.20 14.72 -3.72
N ASP A 15 -10.72 13.92 -4.65
CA ASP A 15 -11.95 14.28 -5.36
C ASP A 15 -13.17 14.12 -4.43
N PRO A 16 -13.81 15.21 -3.97
CA PRO A 16 -14.83 15.13 -2.94
C PRO A 16 -16.09 14.40 -3.41
N VAL A 17 -16.38 14.40 -4.73
CA VAL A 17 -17.52 13.67 -5.28
C VAL A 17 -17.30 12.17 -5.16
N ALA A 18 -16.12 11.68 -5.54
CA ALA A 18 -15.75 10.27 -5.37
C ALA A 18 -15.78 9.86 -3.89
N THR A 19 -15.11 10.61 -3.01
CA THR A 19 -15.01 10.28 -1.59
C THR A 19 -16.37 10.27 -0.90
N PHE A 20 -17.22 11.26 -1.14
CA PHE A 20 -18.53 11.30 -0.49
C PHE A 20 -19.56 10.35 -1.11
N SER A 21 -19.37 9.94 -2.36
CA SER A 21 -20.14 8.82 -2.94
C SER A 21 -19.81 7.51 -2.23
N ARG A 22 -18.54 7.27 -1.85
CA ARG A 22 -18.16 6.12 -1.01
C ARG A 22 -18.84 6.20 0.35
N LEU A 23 -18.78 7.37 1.00
CA LEU A 23 -19.41 7.56 2.31
C LEU A 23 -20.93 7.36 2.27
N ALA A 24 -21.60 7.78 1.20
CA ALA A 24 -23.03 7.52 0.98
C ALA A 24 -23.33 6.02 0.80
N ALA A 25 -22.49 5.28 0.09
CA ALA A 25 -22.65 3.82 -0.04
C ALA A 25 -22.42 3.10 1.30
N ILE A 26 -21.45 3.56 2.09
CA ILE A 26 -21.20 3.05 3.45
C ILE A 26 -22.42 3.34 4.35
N ASP A 27 -22.96 4.56 4.34
CA ASP A 27 -24.15 4.94 5.11
C ASP A 27 -25.36 4.05 4.79
N ARG A 28 -25.62 3.78 3.50
CA ARG A 28 -26.67 2.83 3.08
C ARG A 28 -26.41 1.42 3.59
N SER A 29 -25.17 0.94 3.50
CA SER A 29 -24.79 -0.40 3.97
C SER A 29 -24.91 -0.53 5.50
N LEU A 30 -24.58 0.52 6.25
CA LEU A 30 -24.78 0.58 7.71
C LEU A 30 -26.27 0.55 8.08
N ALA A 31 -27.09 1.33 7.37
CA ALA A 31 -28.53 1.35 7.57
C ALA A 31 -29.18 -0.02 7.29
N ALA A 32 -28.73 -0.72 6.25
CA ALA A 32 -29.21 -2.06 5.91
C ALA A 32 -28.91 -3.10 7.02
N GLU A 33 -27.82 -2.92 7.77
CA GLU A 33 -27.46 -3.77 8.91
C GLU A 33 -28.07 -3.28 10.25
N GLY A 34 -28.88 -2.22 10.22
CA GLY A 34 -29.47 -1.62 11.42
C GLY A 34 -28.45 -0.99 12.37
N LEU A 35 -27.26 -0.64 11.88
CA LEU A 35 -26.19 -0.08 12.70
C LEU A 35 -26.33 1.44 12.86
N SER A 36 -26.18 1.90 14.10
CA SER A 36 -26.06 3.32 14.44
C SER A 36 -24.58 3.71 14.58
N VAL A 37 -23.97 4.16 13.48
CA VAL A 37 -22.57 4.64 13.45
C VAL A 37 -22.54 6.08 12.96
N ASP A 38 -21.85 6.94 13.70
CA ASP A 38 -21.65 8.34 13.29
C ASP A 38 -20.54 8.43 12.25
N LEU A 39 -20.69 9.30 11.26
CA LEU A 39 -19.72 9.48 10.17
C LEU A 39 -19.05 10.85 10.33
N ALA A 40 -17.72 10.91 10.42
CA ALA A 40 -16.97 12.14 10.57
C ALA A 40 -15.93 12.31 9.46
N VAL A 41 -16.15 13.30 8.60
CA VAL A 41 -15.18 13.75 7.58
C VAL A 41 -14.21 14.73 8.21
N LEU A 42 -12.92 14.41 8.16
CA LEU A 42 -11.85 15.18 8.78
C LEU A 42 -10.94 15.80 7.70
N SER A 43 -11.16 17.06 7.35
CA SER A 43 -10.50 17.72 6.23
C SER A 43 -9.24 18.51 6.61
N ASP A 44 -8.17 18.22 5.87
CA ASP A 44 -6.90 18.92 5.79
C ASP A 44 -6.76 19.76 4.51
N THR A 45 -7.81 19.85 3.69
CA THR A 45 -7.84 20.64 2.45
C THR A 45 -7.67 22.12 2.78
N ARG A 46 -6.68 22.78 2.15
CA ARG A 46 -6.37 24.21 2.39
C ARG A 46 -6.58 25.10 1.18
N GLU A 47 -6.56 24.54 -0.02
CA GLU A 47 -6.74 25.31 -1.25
C GLU A 47 -8.22 25.78 -1.30
N PRO A 48 -8.49 27.09 -1.37
CA PRO A 48 -9.85 27.63 -1.21
C PRO A 48 -10.87 27.05 -2.20
N PHE A 49 -10.48 26.82 -3.46
CA PHE A 49 -11.37 26.27 -4.48
C PHE A 49 -11.69 24.79 -4.21
N ALA A 50 -10.68 23.99 -3.86
CA ALA A 50 -10.87 22.60 -3.43
C ALA A 50 -11.76 22.50 -2.18
N ALA A 51 -11.54 23.36 -1.17
CA ALA A 51 -12.36 23.39 0.03
C ALA A 51 -13.82 23.85 -0.24
N ALA A 52 -14.05 24.74 -1.20
CA ALA A 52 -15.39 25.10 -1.64
C ALA A 52 -16.11 23.92 -2.30
N ARG A 53 -15.44 23.22 -3.24
CA ARG A 53 -15.96 22.00 -3.87
C ARG A 53 -16.28 20.90 -2.85
N GLU A 54 -15.43 20.76 -1.84
CA GLU A 54 -15.62 19.81 -0.76
C GLU A 54 -16.88 20.14 0.05
N ARG A 55 -17.08 21.40 0.45
CA ARG A 55 -18.31 21.81 1.14
C ARG A 55 -19.58 21.62 0.31
N GLU A 56 -19.52 21.87 -1.00
CA GLU A 56 -20.65 21.62 -1.90
C GLU A 56 -20.99 20.13 -1.97
N ALA A 57 -20.00 19.27 -2.17
CA ALA A 57 -20.22 17.83 -2.23
C ALA A 57 -20.70 17.28 -0.87
N PHE A 58 -20.23 17.84 0.25
CA PHE A 58 -20.69 17.48 1.58
C PHE A 58 -22.16 17.85 1.80
N ALA A 59 -22.59 19.03 1.32
CA ALA A 59 -24.00 19.41 1.35
C ALA A 59 -24.88 18.44 0.56
N GLN A 60 -24.39 17.97 -0.59
CA GLN A 60 -25.07 16.94 -1.38
C GLN A 60 -25.15 15.59 -0.65
N LEU A 61 -24.09 15.16 0.03
CA LEU A 61 -24.11 13.97 0.87
C LEU A 61 -25.16 14.10 1.97
N ARG A 62 -25.15 15.21 2.73
CA ARG A 62 -26.08 15.43 3.84
C ARG A 62 -27.54 15.44 3.40
N ALA A 63 -27.83 15.95 2.20
CA ALA A 63 -29.19 15.96 1.65
C ALA A 63 -29.68 14.57 1.21
N LYS A 64 -28.77 13.67 0.81
CA LYS A 64 -29.10 12.37 0.19
C LYS A 64 -28.84 11.16 1.08
N ALA A 65 -28.13 11.33 2.19
CA ALA A 65 -27.79 10.26 3.13
C ALA A 65 -29.02 9.80 3.93
N THR A 66 -29.04 8.52 4.27
CA THR A 66 -30.05 7.87 5.10
C THR A 66 -29.83 8.24 6.58
N GLY A 67 -28.58 8.35 7.01
CA GLY A 67 -28.19 8.76 8.37
C GLY A 67 -28.30 10.27 8.66
N GLN A 68 -29.42 10.90 8.33
CA GLN A 68 -29.61 12.35 8.57
C GLN A 68 -29.34 12.71 10.04
N GLY A 69 -28.44 13.68 10.26
CA GLY A 69 -28.04 14.15 11.60
C GLY A 69 -26.85 13.44 12.24
N ARG A 70 -26.29 12.40 11.61
CA ARG A 70 -25.12 11.64 12.11
C ARG A 70 -23.87 11.77 11.25
N ILE A 71 -23.89 12.68 10.29
CA ILE A 71 -22.76 12.95 9.39
C ILE A 71 -22.19 14.33 9.69
N TYR A 72 -20.93 14.34 10.12
CA TYR A 72 -20.19 15.51 10.54
C TYR A 72 -19.07 15.82 9.56
N TYR A 73 -18.82 17.11 9.38
CA TYR A 73 -17.72 17.61 8.56
C TYR A 73 -16.94 18.62 9.37
N ARG A 74 -15.61 18.49 9.33
CA ARG A 74 -14.71 19.44 9.96
C ARG A 74 -13.51 19.68 9.08
N GLN A 75 -13.29 20.94 8.71
CA GLN A 75 -12.04 21.42 8.14
C GLN A 75 -11.24 22.11 9.24
N ARG A 76 -10.01 21.65 9.49
CA ARG A 76 -9.15 22.24 10.52
C ARG A 76 -8.27 23.36 9.95
N SER A 77 -7.94 24.34 10.79
CA SER A 77 -7.09 25.49 10.43
C SER A 77 -5.59 25.18 10.49
N ASP A 78 -5.17 24.26 11.37
CA ASP A 78 -3.80 23.78 11.49
C ASP A 78 -3.67 22.35 10.93
N GLY A 79 -2.66 22.13 10.09
CA GLY A 79 -2.39 20.90 9.35
C GLY A 79 -1.20 20.13 9.91
N ARG A 80 -0.76 20.51 11.13
CA ARG A 80 0.29 19.82 11.87
C ARG A 80 -0.05 18.34 12.02
N GLY A 81 0.97 17.49 11.81
CA GLY A 81 0.83 16.03 11.89
C GLY A 81 0.00 15.38 10.76
N ARG A 82 -0.50 16.13 9.77
CA ARG A 82 -1.23 15.58 8.59
C ARG A 82 -2.37 14.64 9.03
N LYS A 83 -2.57 13.50 8.35
CA LYS A 83 -3.60 12.48 8.66
C LYS A 83 -3.62 12.12 10.15
N ALA A 84 -2.46 11.74 10.72
CA ALA A 84 -2.35 11.38 12.13
C ALA A 84 -2.78 12.53 13.06
N GLY A 85 -2.27 13.74 12.83
CA GLY A 85 -2.65 14.92 13.62
C GLY A 85 -4.14 15.30 13.46
N ASN A 86 -4.73 15.03 12.30
CA ASN A 86 -6.14 15.30 12.02
C ASN A 86 -7.04 14.37 12.84
N VAL A 87 -6.69 13.08 12.88
CA VAL A 87 -7.32 12.04 13.71
C VAL A 87 -7.09 12.30 15.20
N GLU A 88 -5.86 12.63 15.61
CA GLU A 88 -5.51 12.98 16.99
C GLU A 88 -6.36 14.15 17.51
N GLU A 89 -6.50 15.20 16.71
CA GLU A 89 -7.32 16.35 17.11
C GLU A 89 -8.80 15.99 17.25
N PHE A 90 -9.33 15.09 16.41
CA PHE A 90 -10.68 14.56 16.59
C PHE A 90 -10.82 13.83 17.93
N PHE A 91 -9.88 12.93 18.25
CA PHE A 91 -9.92 12.22 19.54
C PHE A 91 -9.86 13.17 20.74
N ARG A 92 -9.03 14.22 20.66
CA ARG A 92 -8.92 15.24 21.71
C ARG A 92 -10.20 16.05 21.91
N ARG A 93 -10.92 16.38 20.84
CA ARG A 93 -12.11 17.26 20.90
C ARG A 93 -13.43 16.51 21.11
N ALA A 94 -13.58 15.35 20.49
CA ALA A 94 -14.84 14.64 20.39
C ALA A 94 -14.75 13.13 20.67
N GLY A 95 -13.54 12.57 20.75
CA GLY A 95 -13.32 11.13 20.91
C GLY A 95 -14.02 10.51 22.11
N GLY A 96 -14.08 11.23 23.24
CA GLY A 96 -14.68 10.74 24.49
C GLY A 96 -16.18 10.39 24.41
N ARG A 97 -16.85 10.69 23.28
CA ARG A 97 -18.24 10.26 23.02
C ARG A 97 -18.35 8.83 22.49
N TYR A 98 -17.26 8.23 22.05
CA TYR A 98 -17.27 6.96 21.32
C TYR A 98 -16.45 5.91 22.07
N GLU A 99 -16.94 4.67 22.06
CA GLU A 99 -16.19 3.50 22.51
C GLU A 99 -15.25 3.00 21.42
N PHE A 100 -15.72 3.00 20.17
CA PHE A 100 -14.95 2.54 19.01
C PHE A 100 -14.88 3.60 17.91
N ALA A 101 -13.77 3.60 17.17
CA ALA A 101 -13.60 4.40 15.97
C ALA A 101 -13.09 3.53 14.82
N VAL A 102 -13.78 3.56 13.68
CA VAL A 102 -13.30 2.98 12.42
C VAL A 102 -12.52 4.06 11.68
N ILE A 103 -11.26 3.80 11.34
CA ILE A 103 -10.41 4.76 10.60
C ILE A 103 -10.35 4.31 9.14
N LEU A 104 -10.73 5.18 8.21
CA LEU A 104 -10.70 4.96 6.77
C LEU A 104 -9.72 5.91 6.07
N ASP A 105 -9.34 5.58 4.84
CA ASP A 105 -8.80 6.53 3.87
C ASP A 105 -9.91 7.00 2.90
N ALA A 106 -9.64 8.06 2.15
CA ALA A 106 -10.60 8.69 1.24
C ALA A 106 -11.05 7.78 0.06
N ASP A 107 -10.24 6.78 -0.27
CA ASP A 107 -10.50 5.75 -1.28
C ASP A 107 -10.99 4.42 -0.68
N SER A 108 -11.18 4.36 0.63
CA SER A 108 -11.68 3.17 1.32
C SER A 108 -13.19 3.00 1.19
N LEU A 109 -13.63 1.74 1.16
CA LEU A 109 -15.04 1.37 1.19
C LEU A 109 -15.22 0.14 2.08
N MET A 110 -16.17 0.20 3.03
CA MET A 110 -16.45 -0.91 3.95
C MET A 110 -17.94 -1.18 4.08
N THR A 111 -18.33 -2.44 4.03
CA THR A 111 -19.72 -2.87 4.26
C THR A 111 -20.11 -2.68 5.72
N GLY A 112 -21.40 -2.45 5.97
CA GLY A 112 -21.98 -2.47 7.30
C GLY A 112 -21.75 -3.82 7.99
N ALA A 113 -21.80 -4.94 7.24
CA ALA A 113 -21.56 -6.28 7.78
C ALA A 113 -20.13 -6.43 8.33
N ALA A 114 -19.13 -5.93 7.61
CA ALA A 114 -17.74 -5.89 8.06
C ALA A 114 -17.61 -5.06 9.35
N ILE A 115 -18.20 -3.87 9.38
CA ILE A 115 -18.17 -2.98 10.55
C ILE A 115 -18.88 -3.63 11.74
N ARG A 116 -20.02 -4.30 11.53
CA ARG A 116 -20.73 -5.06 12.57
C ARG A 116 -19.85 -6.15 13.16
N GLN A 117 -19.17 -6.93 12.31
CA GLN A 117 -18.26 -7.99 12.74
C GLN A 117 -17.07 -7.44 13.53
N MET A 118 -16.49 -6.33 13.08
CA MET A 118 -15.41 -5.65 13.78
C MET A 118 -15.85 -5.15 15.16
N ILE A 119 -17.01 -4.49 15.27
CA ILE A 119 -17.60 -4.08 16.55
C ILE A 119 -17.80 -5.29 17.47
N ALA A 120 -18.38 -6.38 16.95
CA ALA A 120 -18.62 -7.59 17.73
C ALA A 120 -17.30 -8.20 18.26
N ARG A 121 -16.24 -8.22 17.46
CA ARG A 121 -14.90 -8.67 17.89
C ARG A 121 -14.30 -7.78 18.97
N MET A 122 -14.42 -6.46 18.82
CA MET A 122 -13.96 -5.50 19.82
C MET A 122 -14.74 -5.61 21.14
N MET A 123 -16.04 -5.92 21.10
CA MET A 123 -16.85 -6.16 22.30
C MET A 123 -16.48 -7.47 22.99
N ALA A 124 -16.20 -8.52 22.21
CA ALA A 124 -15.89 -9.85 22.73
C ALA A 124 -14.54 -9.90 23.46
N ASP A 125 -13.59 -9.04 23.09
CA ASP A 125 -12.28 -8.95 23.73
C ASP A 125 -11.99 -7.54 24.28
N PRO A 126 -12.16 -7.33 25.59
CA PRO A 126 -11.84 -6.07 26.25
C PRO A 126 -10.38 -5.64 26.13
N SER A 127 -9.44 -6.56 25.85
CA SER A 127 -8.02 -6.28 25.67
C SER A 127 -7.63 -5.94 24.23
N LEU A 128 -8.55 -6.07 23.28
CA LEU A 128 -8.34 -5.69 21.88
C LEU A 128 -8.40 -4.16 21.74
N GLY A 129 -7.25 -3.57 21.42
CA GLY A 129 -7.08 -2.14 21.21
C GLY A 129 -7.24 -1.73 19.75
N LEU A 130 -6.86 -2.62 18.82
CA LEU A 130 -6.95 -2.38 17.37
C LEU A 130 -7.17 -3.69 16.61
N LEU A 131 -8.12 -3.65 15.69
CA LEU A 131 -8.41 -4.75 14.76
C LEU A 131 -8.36 -4.24 13.31
N GLN A 132 -7.38 -4.72 12.56
CA GLN A 132 -7.09 -4.42 11.17
C GLN A 132 -7.74 -5.45 10.26
N THR A 133 -8.47 -5.02 9.23
CA THR A 133 -8.91 -5.92 8.14
C THR A 133 -7.84 -6.06 7.08
N LEU A 134 -8.05 -6.95 6.09
CA LEU A 134 -7.29 -6.96 4.84
C LEU A 134 -8.11 -6.29 3.73
N PRO A 135 -7.85 -5.01 3.40
CA PRO A 135 -8.54 -4.35 2.29
C PRO A 135 -8.24 -5.06 0.98
N ARG A 136 -9.27 -5.29 0.18
CA ARG A 136 -9.13 -5.80 -1.18
C ARG A 136 -9.07 -4.63 -2.16
N ILE A 137 -8.04 -4.63 -3.01
CA ILE A 137 -7.90 -3.63 -4.07
C ILE A 137 -9.02 -3.85 -5.10
N VAL A 138 -9.74 -2.79 -5.44
CA VAL A 138 -10.83 -2.80 -6.43
C VAL A 138 -10.65 -1.69 -7.47
N PHE A 139 -11.50 -1.73 -8.50
CA PHE A 139 -11.59 -0.75 -9.58
C PHE A 139 -10.33 -0.56 -10.44
N ALA A 140 -9.36 -1.48 -10.36
CA ALA A 140 -8.14 -1.37 -11.15
C ALA A 140 -8.39 -1.60 -12.65
N ARG A 141 -7.84 -0.73 -13.49
CA ARG A 141 -8.09 -0.70 -14.94
C ARG A 141 -6.87 -1.01 -15.77
N SER A 142 -5.69 -0.61 -15.32
CA SER A 142 -4.41 -0.81 -16.02
C SER A 142 -3.88 -2.24 -15.86
N PHE A 143 -2.96 -2.66 -16.74
CA PHE A 143 -2.28 -3.95 -16.61
C PHE A 143 -1.53 -4.06 -15.28
N PHE A 144 -0.84 -2.99 -14.86
CA PHE A 144 -0.17 -2.88 -13.57
C PHE A 144 -1.16 -2.97 -12.39
N GLY A 145 -2.20 -2.14 -12.41
CA GLY A 145 -3.23 -2.09 -11.38
C GLY A 145 -3.94 -3.43 -11.22
N ARG A 146 -4.33 -4.06 -12.34
CA ARG A 146 -4.99 -5.36 -12.34
C ARG A 146 -4.10 -6.47 -11.82
N ALA A 147 -2.81 -6.46 -12.16
CA ALA A 147 -1.84 -7.42 -11.61
C ALA A 147 -1.76 -7.28 -10.08
N MET A 148 -1.66 -6.04 -9.56
CA MET A 148 -1.68 -5.80 -8.11
C MET A 148 -3.01 -6.22 -7.46
N GLN A 149 -4.15 -5.89 -8.07
CA GLN A 149 -5.46 -6.28 -7.58
C GLN A 149 -5.60 -7.81 -7.49
N PHE A 150 -5.18 -8.53 -8.54
CA PHE A 150 -5.14 -9.98 -8.52
C PHE A 150 -4.17 -10.51 -7.47
N ALA A 151 -2.95 -9.99 -7.38
CA ALA A 151 -1.95 -10.45 -6.41
C ALA A 151 -2.41 -10.23 -4.96
N ALA A 152 -2.98 -9.05 -4.65
CA ALA A 152 -3.52 -8.73 -3.33
C ALA A 152 -4.69 -9.65 -2.95
N SER A 153 -5.62 -9.89 -3.88
CA SER A 153 -6.78 -10.77 -3.65
C SER A 153 -6.39 -12.26 -3.57
N PHE A 154 -5.61 -12.76 -4.53
CA PHE A 154 -5.34 -14.18 -4.72
C PHE A 154 -4.22 -14.70 -3.82
N HIS A 155 -3.12 -13.96 -3.71
CA HIS A 155 -1.96 -14.32 -2.88
C HIS A 155 -2.02 -13.69 -1.49
N GLY A 156 -2.45 -12.43 -1.39
CA GLY A 156 -2.42 -11.64 -0.16
C GLY A 156 -3.20 -12.26 1.00
N ALA A 157 -4.33 -12.91 0.74
CA ALA A 157 -5.11 -13.61 1.76
C ALA A 157 -4.31 -14.73 2.46
N VAL A 158 -3.51 -15.50 1.71
CA VAL A 158 -2.69 -16.59 2.26
C VAL A 158 -1.52 -16.03 3.07
N PHE A 159 -0.81 -15.04 2.54
CA PHE A 159 0.29 -14.39 3.26
C PHE A 159 -0.21 -13.69 4.53
N SER A 160 -1.36 -13.02 4.48
CA SER A 160 -1.93 -12.32 5.63
C SER A 160 -2.37 -13.25 6.76
N ARG A 161 -2.82 -14.48 6.44
CA ARG A 161 -3.06 -15.51 7.46
C ARG A 161 -1.77 -15.94 8.15
N GLY A 162 -0.68 -16.12 7.38
CA GLY A 162 0.65 -16.40 7.94
C GLY A 162 1.14 -15.24 8.82
N LEU A 163 0.97 -14.00 8.34
CA LEU A 163 1.29 -12.79 9.08
C LEU A 163 0.52 -12.74 10.40
N ALA A 164 -0.82 -12.81 10.37
CA ALA A 164 -1.68 -12.81 11.56
C ALA A 164 -1.21 -13.84 12.61
N ARG A 165 -0.86 -15.05 12.14
CA ARG A 165 -0.41 -16.15 13.01
C ARG A 165 0.96 -15.91 13.64
N MET A 166 1.88 -15.27 12.93
CA MET A 166 3.22 -14.95 13.44
C MET A 166 3.21 -13.72 14.35
N GLN A 167 2.44 -12.69 14.02
CA GLN A 167 2.40 -11.44 14.78
C GLN A 167 1.55 -11.55 16.06
N GLY A 168 0.54 -12.43 16.09
CA GLY A 168 -0.31 -12.64 17.25
C GLY A 168 -0.93 -11.35 17.77
N ALA A 169 -0.72 -11.04 19.05
CA ALA A 169 -1.23 -9.82 19.71
C ALA A 169 -0.44 -8.54 19.38
N THR A 170 0.62 -8.63 18.57
CA THR A 170 1.46 -7.51 18.10
C THR A 170 1.31 -7.32 16.59
N GLY A 171 0.07 -7.38 16.12
CA GLY A 171 -0.32 -7.26 14.73
C GLY A 171 -0.02 -5.90 14.10
N PRO A 172 -0.33 -5.75 12.81
CA PRO A 172 -0.05 -4.54 12.05
C PRO A 172 -1.20 -3.53 12.17
N PHE A 173 -0.88 -2.28 11.89
CA PHE A 173 -1.85 -1.26 11.52
C PHE A 173 -1.36 -0.60 10.24
N TRP A 174 -2.21 -0.56 9.22
CA TRP A 174 -1.89 0.03 7.91
C TRP A 174 -2.54 1.40 7.71
N GLY A 175 -3.04 2.00 8.80
CA GLY A 175 -3.55 3.36 8.82
C GLY A 175 -5.02 3.51 8.44
N HIS A 176 -5.69 2.47 7.90
CA HIS A 176 -7.10 2.52 7.52
C HIS A 176 -7.74 1.11 7.46
N ASN A 177 -9.06 1.09 7.28
CA ASN A 177 -9.92 -0.10 7.32
C ASN A 177 -9.72 -0.93 8.59
N ALA A 178 -9.54 -0.21 9.70
CA ALA A 178 -9.30 -0.78 11.01
C ALA A 178 -10.25 -0.12 12.02
N ILE A 179 -10.64 -0.87 13.04
CA ILE A 179 -11.38 -0.36 14.19
C ILE A 179 -10.42 -0.26 15.37
N VAL A 180 -10.50 0.84 16.10
CA VAL A 180 -9.72 1.08 17.32
C VAL A 180 -10.65 1.28 18.50
N ARG A 181 -10.21 0.82 19.67
CA ARG A 181 -10.82 1.20 20.95
C ARG A 181 -10.36 2.60 21.28
N VAL A 182 -11.29 3.54 21.41
CA VAL A 182 -10.96 4.96 21.55
C VAL A 182 -10.09 5.21 22.78
N ARG A 183 -10.41 4.58 23.92
CA ARG A 183 -9.59 4.66 25.13
C ARG A 183 -8.16 4.20 24.87
N ALA A 184 -7.99 3.00 24.30
CA ALA A 184 -6.67 2.41 24.03
C ALA A 184 -5.82 3.32 23.13
N PHE A 185 -6.45 3.85 22.08
CA PHE A 185 -5.80 4.75 21.14
C PHE A 185 -5.43 6.08 21.79
N ALA A 186 -6.34 6.69 22.56
CA ALA A 186 -6.13 7.97 23.22
C ALA A 186 -5.02 7.93 24.28
N GLU A 187 -4.89 6.83 25.03
CA GLU A 187 -3.85 6.67 26.06
C GLU A 187 -2.49 6.24 25.49
N SER A 188 -2.45 5.68 24.27
CA SER A 188 -1.22 5.08 23.69
C SER A 188 -0.63 5.86 22.52
N CYS A 189 -1.47 6.45 21.64
CA CYS A 189 -1.09 6.89 20.29
C CYS A 189 -0.83 8.41 20.17
N GLY A 190 -0.36 9.06 21.24
CA GLY A 190 0.12 10.45 21.17
C GLY A 190 1.50 10.53 20.52
N LEU A 191 1.56 10.78 19.21
CA LEU A 191 2.82 10.72 18.45
C LEU A 191 3.67 11.99 18.65
N PRO A 192 4.90 11.87 19.19
CA PRO A 192 5.79 13.00 19.32
C PRO A 192 6.42 13.37 17.96
N GLU A 193 6.86 14.62 17.85
CA GLU A 193 7.82 14.99 16.80
C GLU A 193 9.22 14.50 17.18
N LEU A 194 9.89 13.87 16.22
CA LEU A 194 11.26 13.41 16.42
C LEU A 194 12.23 14.61 16.37
N PRO A 195 13.18 14.72 17.30
CA PRO A 195 14.06 15.88 17.36
C PRO A 195 14.99 15.93 16.15
N GLY A 196 15.31 17.14 15.65
CA GLY A 196 16.18 17.36 14.50
C GLY A 196 15.42 17.63 13.20
N LYS A 197 16.15 17.73 12.09
CA LYS A 197 15.60 18.09 10.77
C LYS A 197 15.10 16.86 10.00
N ALA A 198 14.11 17.06 9.13
CA ALA A 198 13.74 16.07 8.12
C ALA A 198 14.97 15.67 7.29
N PRO A 199 15.06 14.42 6.79
CA PRO A 199 14.01 13.39 6.72
C PRO A 199 13.92 12.46 7.95
N PHE A 200 14.87 12.52 8.88
CA PHE A 200 14.91 11.66 10.08
C PHE A 200 14.27 12.29 11.32
N GLY A 201 14.16 13.62 11.39
CA GLY A 201 13.41 14.37 12.40
C GLY A 201 12.02 14.79 11.90
N GLY A 202 11.28 15.52 12.74
CA GLY A 202 9.94 16.01 12.45
C GLY A 202 8.84 14.98 12.70
N HIS A 203 7.70 15.15 12.04
CA HIS A 203 6.56 14.25 12.17
C HIS A 203 6.88 12.83 11.68
N ILE A 204 6.30 11.84 12.35
CA ILE A 204 6.40 10.44 11.95
C ILE A 204 5.51 10.22 10.71
N LEU A 205 6.12 9.84 9.58
CA LEU A 205 5.38 9.67 8.32
C LEU A 205 4.57 8.37 8.28
N SER A 206 5.22 7.23 8.57
CA SER A 206 4.59 5.91 8.73
C SER A 206 4.13 5.77 10.18
N HIS A 207 3.14 6.58 10.54
CA HIS A 207 2.61 6.69 11.90
C HIS A 207 1.90 5.41 12.35
N ASP A 208 1.23 4.76 11.42
CA ASP A 208 0.43 3.54 11.57
C ASP A 208 1.19 2.40 12.26
N TYR A 209 2.38 2.06 11.76
CA TYR A 209 3.23 1.05 12.39
C TYR A 209 3.68 1.45 13.81
N VAL A 210 3.87 2.75 14.05
CA VAL A 210 4.27 3.27 15.37
C VAL A 210 3.09 3.21 16.34
N GLU A 211 1.88 3.57 15.91
CA GLU A 211 0.67 3.49 16.72
C GLU A 211 0.35 2.04 17.13
N ALA A 212 0.49 1.07 16.22
CA ALA A 212 0.40 -0.35 16.55
C ALA A 212 1.43 -0.76 17.62
N ALA A 213 2.68 -0.33 17.47
CA ALA A 213 3.75 -0.63 18.43
C ALA A 213 3.50 0.03 19.80
N LEU A 214 2.92 1.25 19.83
CA LEU A 214 2.59 1.96 21.06
C LEU A 214 1.41 1.33 21.79
N LEU A 215 0.39 0.87 21.07
CA LEU A 215 -0.71 0.08 21.64
C LEU A 215 -0.18 -1.20 22.31
N ALA A 216 0.64 -1.96 21.57
CA ALA A 216 1.24 -3.18 22.10
C ALA A 216 2.14 -2.93 23.30
N ARG A 217 2.94 -1.85 23.27
CA ARG A 217 3.75 -1.40 24.43
C ARG A 217 2.89 -1.15 25.67
N ASN A 218 1.68 -0.63 25.48
CA ASN A 218 0.75 -0.32 26.56
C ASN A 218 -0.16 -1.51 26.93
N GLY A 219 0.18 -2.73 26.50
CA GLY A 219 -0.51 -3.96 26.87
C GLY A 219 -1.78 -4.27 26.08
N TRP A 220 -2.12 -3.46 25.07
CA TRP A 220 -3.26 -3.73 24.20
C TRP A 220 -2.92 -4.76 23.14
N ARG A 221 -3.87 -5.64 22.84
CA ARG A 221 -3.77 -6.53 21.68
C ARG A 221 -4.04 -5.74 20.40
N VAL A 222 -3.17 -5.96 19.42
CA VAL A 222 -3.29 -5.46 18.05
C VAL A 222 -3.39 -6.68 17.16
N GLU A 223 -4.45 -6.79 16.38
CA GLU A 223 -4.69 -7.95 15.53
C GLU A 223 -5.01 -7.55 14.10
N VAL A 224 -4.63 -8.40 13.16
CA VAL A 224 -5.15 -8.38 11.79
C VAL A 224 -6.01 -9.61 11.56
N ASP A 225 -7.20 -9.41 11.01
CA ASP A 225 -8.11 -10.48 10.63
C ASP A 225 -8.39 -10.45 9.12
N PRO A 226 -7.72 -11.31 8.34
CA PRO A 226 -7.93 -11.38 6.89
C PRO A 226 -9.25 -12.09 6.51
N GLN A 227 -10.02 -12.59 7.47
CA GLN A 227 -11.31 -13.25 7.22
C GLN A 227 -12.50 -12.29 7.26
N ILE A 228 -12.29 -11.04 7.68
CA ILE A 228 -13.32 -10.00 7.64
C ILE A 228 -13.43 -9.50 6.19
N ASP A 229 -14.43 -10.02 5.49
CA ASP A 229 -14.76 -9.61 4.12
C ASP A 229 -15.46 -8.25 4.10
N GLY A 230 -15.67 -7.68 2.91
CA GLY A 230 -16.39 -6.41 2.77
C GLY A 230 -15.56 -5.18 3.10
N SER A 231 -14.23 -5.28 2.98
CA SER A 231 -13.26 -4.19 3.16
C SER A 231 -12.49 -3.97 1.86
N TYR A 232 -12.55 -2.76 1.30
CA TYR A 232 -12.02 -2.43 -0.02
C TYR A 232 -11.24 -1.12 -0.04
N GLU A 233 -10.34 -0.99 -1.02
CA GLU A 233 -9.54 0.21 -1.31
C GLU A 233 -9.17 0.29 -2.80
N GLU A 234 -8.59 1.41 -3.24
CA GLU A 234 -8.06 1.56 -4.59
C GLU A 234 -6.53 1.58 -4.61
N GLY A 235 -5.95 0.91 -5.60
CA GLY A 235 -4.50 0.82 -5.80
C GLY A 235 -3.98 1.83 -6.83
N PRO A 236 -2.65 2.03 -6.91
CA PRO A 236 -2.05 2.82 -7.99
C PRO A 236 -2.25 2.18 -9.37
N GLU A 237 -2.44 3.00 -10.40
CA GLU A 237 -2.74 2.54 -11.78
C GLU A 237 -1.51 2.55 -12.70
N ASN A 238 -0.36 3.00 -12.20
CA ASN A 238 0.88 2.96 -12.97
C ASN A 238 2.12 2.97 -12.06
N LEU A 239 3.27 2.59 -12.63
CA LEU A 239 4.54 2.48 -11.90
C LEU A 239 4.98 3.80 -11.25
N TYR A 240 4.67 4.96 -11.83
CA TYR A 240 5.07 6.26 -11.26
C TYR A 240 4.25 6.62 -10.04
N SER A 241 2.93 6.40 -10.08
CA SER A 241 2.08 6.55 -8.91
C SER A 241 2.51 5.63 -7.78
N TYR A 242 2.83 4.37 -8.09
CA TYR A 242 3.38 3.42 -7.13
C TYR A 242 4.72 3.92 -6.55
N ALA A 243 5.70 4.24 -7.39
CA ALA A 243 7.03 4.69 -6.95
C ALA A 243 6.98 5.99 -6.10
N ARG A 244 6.04 6.89 -6.39
CA ARG A 244 5.82 8.11 -5.58
C ARG A 244 5.27 7.76 -4.19
N ARG A 245 4.30 6.84 -4.09
CA ARG A 245 3.80 6.34 -2.81
C ARG A 245 4.91 5.62 -2.04
N ASP A 246 5.63 4.74 -2.72
CA ASP A 246 6.75 3.95 -2.16
C ASP A 246 7.89 4.83 -1.65
N ARG A 247 8.20 5.96 -2.30
CA ARG A 247 9.21 6.93 -1.82
C ARG A 247 8.87 7.51 -0.45
N ARG A 248 7.59 7.72 -0.13
CA ARG A 248 7.15 8.21 1.19
C ARG A 248 7.29 7.12 2.24
N TRP A 249 6.87 5.90 1.90
CA TRP A 249 7.04 4.73 2.76
C TRP A 249 8.51 4.43 3.03
N CYS A 250 9.39 4.56 2.04
CA CYS A 250 10.84 4.47 2.22
C CYS A 250 11.35 5.43 3.29
N GLN A 251 10.94 6.70 3.23
CA GLN A 251 11.35 7.67 4.23
C GLN A 251 10.81 7.35 5.61
N GLY A 252 9.52 7.00 5.73
CA GLY A 252 8.91 6.63 7.00
C GLY A 252 9.57 5.41 7.65
N ASN A 253 9.85 4.37 6.86
CA ASN A 253 10.55 3.17 7.34
C ASN A 253 12.00 3.47 7.76
N LEU A 254 12.74 4.28 6.98
CA LEU A 254 14.08 4.70 7.38
C LEU A 254 14.06 5.62 8.63
N GLN A 255 13.01 6.42 8.81
CA GLN A 255 12.81 7.21 10.03
C GLN A 255 12.64 6.31 11.27
N HIS A 256 12.03 5.13 11.14
CA HIS A 256 11.87 4.17 12.24
C HIS A 256 13.19 3.61 12.79
N MET A 257 14.34 3.81 12.13
CA MET A 257 15.66 3.50 12.70
C MET A 257 15.87 4.16 14.07
N ARG A 258 15.26 5.34 14.28
CA ARG A 258 15.33 6.08 15.55
C ARG A 258 14.45 5.49 16.65
N LEU A 259 13.48 4.65 16.29
CA LEU A 259 12.51 4.05 17.19
C LEU A 259 12.88 2.62 17.59
N LEU A 260 13.83 1.99 16.89
CA LEU A 260 14.20 0.58 17.07
C LEU A 260 14.55 0.24 18.54
N PHE A 261 15.23 1.16 19.21
CA PHE A 261 15.68 1.01 20.60
C PHE A 261 14.80 1.76 21.61
N ALA A 262 13.63 2.23 21.20
CA ALA A 262 12.71 2.87 22.15
C ALA A 262 12.33 1.88 23.28
N PRO A 263 12.32 2.35 24.54
CA PRO A 263 12.04 1.51 25.69
C PRO A 263 10.57 1.02 25.67
N GLY A 264 10.36 -0.19 26.19
CA GLY A 264 9.04 -0.79 26.35
C GLY A 264 8.42 -1.39 25.07
N LEU A 265 9.00 -1.17 23.88
CA LEU A 265 8.49 -1.80 22.67
C LEU A 265 8.62 -3.33 22.72
N ALA A 266 7.57 -4.02 22.28
CA ALA A 266 7.60 -5.48 22.13
C ALA A 266 8.70 -5.91 21.13
N PRO A 267 9.37 -7.06 21.34
CA PRO A 267 10.40 -7.55 20.43
C PRO A 267 9.90 -7.67 18.98
N TRP A 268 8.66 -8.09 18.81
CA TRP A 268 8.05 -8.22 17.49
C TRP A 268 7.82 -6.87 16.80
N SER A 269 7.40 -5.83 17.53
CA SER A 269 7.29 -4.48 16.98
C SER A 269 8.63 -3.95 16.49
N ARG A 270 9.73 -4.24 17.20
CA ARG A 270 11.09 -3.90 16.74
C ARG A 270 11.48 -4.67 15.49
N PHE A 271 11.13 -5.96 15.44
CA PHE A 271 11.36 -6.78 14.26
C PHE A 271 10.61 -6.22 13.04
N VAL A 272 9.37 -5.77 13.18
CA VAL A 272 8.61 -5.12 12.10
C VAL A 272 9.29 -3.84 11.61
N PHE A 273 9.77 -2.98 12.50
CA PHE A 273 10.56 -1.80 12.10
C PHE A 273 11.84 -2.18 11.36
N LEU A 274 12.59 -3.17 11.88
CA LEU A 274 13.79 -3.66 11.22
C LEU A 274 13.49 -4.22 9.82
N GLN A 275 12.42 -5.01 9.69
CA GLN A 275 11.97 -5.57 8.43
C GLN A 275 11.61 -4.47 7.43
N GLY A 276 10.91 -3.43 7.87
CA GLY A 276 10.57 -2.26 7.05
C GLY A 276 11.79 -1.44 6.61
N ILE A 277 12.79 -1.30 7.47
CA ILE A 277 14.08 -0.68 7.10
C ILE A 277 14.80 -1.54 6.05
N LEU A 278 14.92 -2.84 6.31
CA LEU A 278 15.65 -3.77 5.43
C LEU A 278 14.95 -3.97 4.08
N SER A 279 13.61 -3.90 4.01
CA SER A 279 12.89 -4.00 2.73
C SER A 279 13.27 -2.90 1.74
N TYR A 280 13.78 -1.77 2.22
CA TYR A 280 14.34 -0.72 1.36
C TYR A 280 15.85 -0.84 1.21
N LEU A 281 16.61 -1.11 2.28
CA LEU A 281 18.08 -1.21 2.18
C LEU A 281 18.56 -2.39 1.33
N VAL A 282 17.74 -3.44 1.17
CA VAL A 282 18.06 -4.60 0.33
C VAL A 282 18.38 -4.22 -1.11
N CYS A 283 17.80 -3.12 -1.63
CA CYS A 283 18.10 -2.67 -3.00
C CYS A 283 19.57 -2.24 -3.15
N LEU A 284 20.14 -1.58 -2.12
CA LEU A 284 21.54 -1.18 -2.09
C LEU A 284 22.46 -2.38 -1.90
N LEU A 285 22.08 -3.32 -1.02
CA LEU A 285 22.85 -4.55 -0.81
C LEU A 285 22.91 -5.39 -2.08
N TRP A 286 21.79 -5.48 -2.80
CA TRP A 286 21.73 -6.18 -4.08
C TRP A 286 22.55 -5.48 -5.16
N ALA A 287 22.47 -4.14 -5.26
CA ALA A 287 23.31 -3.38 -6.19
C ALA A 287 24.81 -3.57 -5.88
N GLY A 288 25.18 -3.53 -4.60
CA GLY A 288 26.53 -3.83 -4.13
C GLY A 288 26.97 -5.25 -4.49
N PHE A 289 26.09 -6.25 -4.34
CA PHE A 289 26.35 -7.63 -4.74
C PHE A 289 26.60 -7.76 -6.25
N VAL A 290 25.81 -7.08 -7.10
CA VAL A 290 26.02 -7.07 -8.56
C VAL A 290 27.36 -6.42 -8.92
N LEU A 291 27.68 -5.27 -8.33
CA LEU A 291 28.95 -4.57 -8.56
C LEU A 291 30.16 -5.40 -8.09
N ALA A 292 30.06 -6.02 -6.91
CA ALA A 292 31.09 -6.90 -6.39
C ALA A 292 31.27 -8.15 -7.27
N SER A 293 30.19 -8.71 -7.81
CA SER A 293 30.25 -9.85 -8.74
C SER A 293 30.93 -9.47 -10.05
N LEU A 294 30.62 -8.29 -10.60
CA LEU A 294 31.31 -7.77 -11.79
C LEU A 294 32.80 -7.54 -11.52
N ALA A 295 33.13 -6.89 -10.41
CA ALA A 295 34.51 -6.63 -9.99
C ALA A 295 35.31 -7.94 -9.80
N ALA A 296 34.70 -8.93 -9.14
CA ALA A 296 35.28 -10.25 -8.97
C ALA A 296 35.52 -10.96 -10.32
N SER A 297 34.64 -10.79 -11.30
CA SER A 297 34.85 -11.34 -12.65
C SER A 297 35.97 -10.64 -13.41
N ILE A 298 36.16 -9.33 -13.23
CA ILE A 298 37.21 -8.56 -13.90
C ILE A 298 38.59 -8.87 -13.30
N TRP A 299 38.64 -9.04 -11.98
CA TRP A 299 39.87 -9.32 -11.24
C TRP A 299 40.08 -10.80 -10.93
N ALA A 300 39.34 -11.69 -11.59
CA ALA A 300 39.50 -13.12 -11.41
C ALA A 300 40.92 -13.53 -11.83
N VAL A 301 41.70 -14.06 -10.88
CA VAL A 301 43.03 -14.59 -11.17
C VAL A 301 42.85 -15.90 -11.94
N PRO A 302 43.55 -16.10 -13.07
CA PRO A 302 43.56 -17.39 -13.75
C PRO A 302 43.97 -18.50 -12.77
N PRO A 303 43.37 -19.69 -12.87
CA PRO A 303 43.73 -20.78 -11.97
C PRO A 303 45.21 -21.13 -12.13
N ASP A 304 45.97 -21.02 -11.03
CA ASP A 304 47.35 -21.48 -10.94
C ASP A 304 47.36 -22.93 -10.46
N TYR A 305 47.68 -23.84 -11.37
CA TYR A 305 47.72 -25.26 -11.10
C TYR A 305 49.02 -25.68 -10.38
N PHE A 306 50.06 -24.84 -10.37
CA PHE A 306 51.36 -25.12 -9.75
C PHE A 306 51.85 -23.91 -8.95
N PRO A 307 51.15 -23.53 -7.88
CA PRO A 307 51.47 -22.34 -7.09
C PRO A 307 52.82 -22.44 -6.35
N GLU A 308 53.36 -23.66 -6.16
CA GLU A 308 54.63 -23.90 -5.46
C GLU A 308 55.75 -24.36 -6.42
N PRO A 309 56.99 -23.85 -6.26
CA PRO A 309 58.14 -24.35 -7.02
C PRO A 309 58.36 -25.86 -6.82
N HIS A 310 58.63 -26.59 -7.90
CA HIS A 310 58.87 -28.05 -7.93
C HIS A 310 57.68 -28.94 -7.57
N GLN A 311 56.46 -28.42 -7.66
CA GLN A 311 55.25 -29.20 -7.43
C GLN A 311 55.03 -30.24 -8.55
N LEU A 312 54.95 -31.53 -8.18
CA LEU A 312 54.86 -32.66 -9.11
C LEU A 312 53.44 -32.92 -9.64
N PHE A 313 52.40 -32.44 -8.95
CA PHE A 313 51.00 -32.68 -9.28
C PHE A 313 50.17 -31.38 -9.26
N PRO A 314 49.26 -31.17 -10.22
CA PRO A 314 48.47 -29.94 -10.29
C PRO A 314 47.47 -29.84 -9.13
N VAL A 315 47.29 -28.62 -8.60
CA VAL A 315 46.17 -28.28 -7.71
C VAL A 315 44.99 -27.82 -8.57
N PHE A 316 43.90 -28.58 -8.55
CA PHE A 316 42.67 -28.12 -9.18
C PHE A 316 41.97 -27.12 -8.27
N PRO A 317 41.59 -25.93 -8.78
CA PRO A 317 40.78 -24.99 -8.02
C PRO A 317 39.49 -25.63 -7.53
N SER A 318 39.01 -25.22 -6.36
CA SER A 318 37.73 -25.73 -5.85
C SER A 318 36.59 -25.32 -6.79
N ASP A 319 35.98 -26.30 -7.45
CA ASP A 319 34.76 -26.07 -8.24
C ASP A 319 33.59 -25.75 -7.30
N ARG A 320 33.15 -24.48 -7.31
CA ARG A 320 32.01 -23.99 -6.51
C ARG A 320 30.68 -24.02 -7.27
N SER A 321 30.64 -24.67 -8.43
CA SER A 321 29.45 -24.72 -9.30
C SER A 321 28.23 -25.32 -8.60
N LYS A 322 28.45 -26.29 -7.71
CA LYS A 322 27.39 -26.91 -6.90
C LYS A 322 26.77 -25.90 -5.94
N GLU A 323 27.57 -25.13 -5.22
CA GLU A 323 27.09 -24.10 -4.30
C GLU A 323 26.36 -22.98 -5.05
N ILE A 324 26.88 -22.55 -6.21
CA ILE A 324 26.25 -21.52 -7.05
C ILE A 324 24.89 -22.01 -7.56
N THR A 325 24.81 -23.26 -8.04
CA THR A 325 23.57 -23.84 -8.55
C THR A 325 22.57 -24.06 -7.42
N ALA A 326 23.01 -24.54 -6.26
CA ALA A 326 22.16 -24.71 -5.08
C ALA A 326 21.60 -23.36 -4.59
N LEU A 327 22.42 -22.31 -4.55
CA LEU A 327 21.99 -20.96 -4.19
C LEU A 327 20.98 -20.41 -5.21
N PHE A 328 21.26 -20.56 -6.50
CA PHE A 328 20.35 -20.13 -7.57
C PHE A 328 18.99 -20.83 -7.48
N LEU A 329 18.98 -22.17 -7.40
CA LEU A 329 17.75 -22.95 -7.25
C LEU A 329 17.04 -22.61 -5.94
N GLY A 330 17.77 -22.41 -4.84
CA GLY A 330 17.21 -22.00 -3.56
C GLY A 330 16.47 -20.67 -3.65
N ILE A 331 17.06 -19.66 -4.31
CA ILE A 331 16.42 -18.35 -4.53
C ILE A 331 15.18 -18.48 -5.42
N VAL A 332 15.29 -19.20 -6.54
CA VAL A 332 14.17 -19.43 -7.46
C VAL A 332 13.03 -20.13 -6.74
N CYS A 333 13.30 -21.20 -6.00
CA CYS A 333 12.31 -21.89 -5.18
C CYS A 333 11.69 -20.94 -4.15
N LEU A 334 12.49 -20.17 -3.41
CA LEU A 334 11.97 -19.25 -2.39
C LEU A 334 10.99 -18.22 -2.96
N LEU A 335 11.28 -17.68 -4.15
CA LEU A 335 10.47 -16.63 -4.78
C LEU A 335 9.23 -17.19 -5.49
N ILE A 336 9.35 -18.37 -6.11
CA ILE A 336 8.35 -18.90 -7.04
C ILE A 336 7.46 -19.97 -6.39
N LEU A 337 8.01 -20.82 -5.52
CA LEU A 337 7.27 -21.93 -4.90
C LEU A 337 6.00 -21.48 -4.17
N PRO A 338 6.00 -20.39 -3.35
CA PRO A 338 4.79 -19.97 -2.66
C PRO A 338 3.65 -19.64 -3.62
N LYS A 339 3.94 -19.02 -4.77
CA LYS A 339 2.91 -18.66 -5.76
C LYS A 339 2.25 -19.89 -6.38
N PHE A 340 3.05 -20.91 -6.73
CA PHE A 340 2.52 -22.17 -7.25
C PHE A 340 1.81 -22.99 -6.17
N ALA A 341 2.29 -22.98 -4.93
CA ALA A 341 1.62 -23.64 -3.81
C ALA A 341 0.24 -23.02 -3.55
N ILE A 342 0.14 -21.69 -3.57
CA ILE A 342 -1.13 -20.97 -3.44
C ILE A 342 -2.07 -21.30 -4.61
N TRP A 343 -1.55 -21.36 -5.83
CA TRP A 343 -2.34 -21.75 -6.99
C TRP A 343 -2.84 -23.21 -6.90
N ALA A 344 -1.97 -24.15 -6.53
CA ALA A 344 -2.32 -25.56 -6.39
C ALA A 344 -3.38 -25.75 -5.31
N GLU A 345 -3.22 -25.09 -4.15
CA GLU A 345 -4.25 -25.06 -3.11
C GLU A 345 -5.56 -24.51 -3.67
N ALA A 346 -5.55 -23.36 -4.37
CA ALA A 346 -6.76 -22.77 -4.92
C ALA A 346 -7.46 -23.66 -5.94
N ALA A 347 -6.69 -24.39 -6.75
CA ALA A 347 -7.21 -25.32 -7.75
C ALA A 347 -7.86 -26.55 -7.08
N LEU A 348 -7.22 -27.09 -6.04
CA LEU A 348 -7.70 -28.26 -5.30
C LEU A 348 -8.90 -27.94 -4.39
N SER A 349 -8.91 -26.77 -3.74
CA SER A 349 -10.01 -26.33 -2.87
C SER A 349 -11.22 -25.78 -3.63
N GLY A 350 -11.10 -25.59 -4.94
CA GLY A 350 -12.14 -24.99 -5.78
C GLY A 350 -12.20 -23.47 -5.73
N ARG A 351 -11.40 -22.82 -4.88
CA ARG A 351 -11.28 -21.34 -4.78
C ARG A 351 -10.96 -20.69 -6.12
N ALA A 352 -10.18 -21.34 -6.97
CA ALA A 352 -9.84 -20.85 -8.31
C ALA A 352 -11.07 -20.59 -9.19
N ARG A 353 -12.22 -21.23 -8.95
CA ARG A 353 -13.46 -21.02 -9.72
C ARG A 353 -13.98 -19.59 -9.60
N ALA A 354 -13.85 -18.96 -8.43
CA ALA A 354 -14.24 -17.56 -8.22
C ALA A 354 -13.37 -16.56 -9.02
N TYR A 355 -12.22 -17.01 -9.53
CA TYR A 355 -11.28 -16.24 -10.35
C TYR A 355 -11.30 -16.68 -11.83
N GLY A 356 -12.34 -17.40 -12.27
CA GLY A 356 -12.48 -17.90 -13.65
C GLY A 356 -11.93 -19.32 -13.89
N GLY A 357 -11.48 -20.02 -12.85
CA GLY A 357 -11.06 -21.41 -12.89
C GLY A 357 -9.54 -21.63 -12.81
N PRO A 358 -9.10 -22.90 -12.68
CA PRO A 358 -7.68 -23.24 -12.45
C PRO A 358 -6.76 -22.86 -13.63
N GLY A 359 -7.26 -22.92 -14.87
CA GLY A 359 -6.48 -22.54 -16.06
C GLY A 359 -6.22 -21.04 -16.16
N LEU A 360 -7.27 -20.21 -15.98
CA LEU A 360 -7.14 -18.75 -16.01
C LEU A 360 -6.32 -18.23 -14.83
N THR A 361 -6.46 -18.83 -13.63
CA THR A 361 -5.62 -18.48 -12.48
C THR A 361 -4.17 -18.88 -12.68
N LEU A 362 -3.87 -20.02 -13.33
CA LEU A 362 -2.49 -20.38 -13.68
C LEU A 362 -1.88 -19.35 -14.64
N ALA A 363 -2.63 -18.98 -15.69
CA ALA A 363 -2.20 -17.94 -16.64
C ALA A 363 -1.96 -16.60 -15.93
N ALA A 364 -2.82 -16.23 -14.99
CA ALA A 364 -2.65 -15.04 -14.16
C ALA A 364 -1.39 -15.12 -13.30
N VAL A 365 -1.15 -16.22 -12.57
CA VAL A 365 0.07 -16.39 -11.77
C VAL A 365 1.34 -16.33 -12.61
N LEU A 366 1.36 -16.99 -13.79
CA LEU A 366 2.49 -16.93 -14.71
C LEU A 366 2.72 -15.50 -15.25
N THR A 367 1.64 -14.81 -15.61
CA THR A 367 1.70 -13.42 -16.10
C THR A 367 2.17 -12.47 -15.00
N ASP A 368 1.73 -12.67 -13.77
CA ASP A 368 2.18 -11.92 -12.59
C ASP A 368 3.68 -12.16 -12.32
N ILE A 369 4.16 -13.40 -12.37
CA ILE A 369 5.59 -13.71 -12.24
C ILE A 369 6.40 -13.01 -13.34
N LEU A 370 5.96 -13.09 -14.59
CA LEU A 370 6.66 -12.45 -15.71
C LEU A 370 6.67 -10.92 -15.55
N LEU A 371 5.51 -10.32 -15.28
CA LEU A 371 5.39 -8.87 -15.14
C LEU A 371 6.20 -8.35 -13.95
N SER A 372 6.07 -8.98 -12.77
CA SER A 372 6.83 -8.59 -11.58
C SER A 372 8.34 -8.78 -11.78
N SER A 373 8.77 -9.84 -12.47
CA SER A 373 10.19 -10.07 -12.79
C SER A 373 10.75 -9.02 -13.76
N LEU A 374 9.97 -8.62 -14.77
CA LEU A 374 10.35 -7.55 -15.71
C LEU A 374 10.36 -6.18 -15.04
N LEU A 375 9.44 -5.90 -14.12
CA LEU A 375 9.38 -4.61 -13.42
C LEU A 375 10.36 -4.52 -12.24
N ALA A 376 10.84 -5.64 -11.69
CA ALA A 376 11.69 -5.66 -10.50
C ALA A 376 12.98 -4.83 -10.64
N PRO A 377 13.77 -4.91 -11.73
CA PRO A 377 14.94 -4.04 -11.89
C PRO A 377 14.58 -2.55 -11.98
N VAL A 378 13.46 -2.22 -12.63
CA VAL A 378 13.00 -0.82 -12.73
C VAL A 378 12.59 -0.29 -11.36
N MET A 379 11.86 -1.09 -10.58
CA MET A 379 11.48 -0.77 -9.20
C MET A 379 12.69 -0.63 -8.28
N LEU A 380 13.67 -1.53 -8.41
CA LEU A 380 14.94 -1.47 -7.69
C LEU A 380 15.63 -0.12 -7.92
N MET A 381 15.63 0.40 -9.15
CA MET A 381 16.21 1.71 -9.43
C MET A 381 15.46 2.83 -8.69
N TYR A 382 14.13 2.84 -8.72
CA TYR A 382 13.33 3.81 -7.97
C TYR A 382 13.58 3.74 -6.46
N GLN A 383 13.65 2.54 -5.89
CA GLN A 383 13.94 2.31 -4.48
C GLN A 383 15.36 2.72 -4.12
N THR A 384 16.35 2.40 -4.96
CA THR A 384 17.75 2.83 -4.78
C THR A 384 17.83 4.35 -4.72
N ARG A 385 17.19 5.04 -5.68
CA ARG A 385 17.09 6.50 -5.68
C ARG A 385 16.39 7.02 -4.42
N ALA A 386 15.29 6.39 -4.00
CA ALA A 386 14.55 6.78 -2.81
C ALA A 386 15.43 6.72 -1.55
N VAL A 387 16.11 5.59 -1.34
CA VAL A 387 17.01 5.39 -0.20
C VAL A 387 18.15 6.40 -0.22
N LEU A 388 18.83 6.56 -1.35
CA LEU A 388 19.95 7.51 -1.47
C LEU A 388 19.51 8.95 -1.20
N GLN A 389 18.32 9.35 -1.67
CA GLN A 389 17.76 10.66 -1.37
C GLN A 389 17.52 10.84 0.14
N VAL A 390 16.89 9.87 0.81
CA VAL A 390 16.66 9.95 2.26
C VAL A 390 17.97 10.00 3.05
N LEU A 391 18.94 9.13 2.71
CA LEU A 391 20.25 9.12 3.36
C LEU A 391 21.02 10.43 3.12
N SER A 392 20.84 11.07 1.96
CA SER A 392 21.43 12.39 1.65
C SER A 392 20.72 13.58 2.31
N GLY A 393 19.69 13.33 3.13
CA GLY A 393 18.94 14.39 3.81
C GLY A 393 17.84 15.05 2.97
N GLN A 394 17.46 14.48 1.82
CA GLN A 394 16.37 15.00 1.00
C GLN A 394 15.02 14.51 1.53
N ASP A 395 14.17 15.45 1.91
CA ASP A 395 12.78 15.20 2.28
C ASP A 395 11.94 14.97 1.01
N GLY A 396 11.20 13.85 0.98
CA GLY A 396 10.25 13.55 -0.08
C GLY A 396 8.98 14.41 0.00
N GLY A 397 8.72 15.02 1.17
CA GLY A 397 7.53 15.82 1.40
C GLY A 397 6.22 15.02 1.22
N TRP A 398 5.13 15.75 1.03
CA TRP A 398 3.80 15.18 0.78
C TRP A 398 3.20 15.80 -0.49
N PRO A 399 3.69 15.42 -1.68
CA PRO A 399 3.13 15.94 -2.92
C PRO A 399 1.65 15.55 -3.00
N ALA A 400 0.80 16.50 -3.45
CA ALA A 400 -0.62 16.22 -3.63
C ALA A 400 -0.80 14.99 -4.55
N ASN A 401 -1.72 14.10 -4.21
CA ASN A 401 -2.09 13.00 -5.09
C ASN A 401 -2.57 13.61 -6.40
N ALA A 402 -1.86 13.34 -7.50
CA ALA A 402 -2.23 13.88 -8.80
C ALA A 402 -3.59 13.30 -9.20
N ARG A 403 -4.55 14.17 -9.52
CA ARG A 403 -5.90 13.76 -9.94
C ARG A 403 -5.81 12.95 -11.23
N GLY A 404 -6.39 11.75 -11.23
CA GLY A 404 -6.40 10.85 -12.38
C GLY A 404 -5.04 10.25 -12.69
N GLU A 405 -4.54 9.34 -11.83
CA GLU A 405 -3.29 8.57 -11.99
C GLU A 405 -3.33 7.57 -13.17
N GLY A 406 -3.94 7.94 -14.29
CA GLY A 406 -4.26 7.06 -15.41
C GLY A 406 -3.07 6.71 -16.30
N PHE A 407 -3.37 6.60 -17.59
CA PHE A 407 -2.47 6.13 -18.63
C PHE A 407 -1.23 7.00 -18.82
N LEU A 408 -0.08 6.36 -19.02
CA LEU A 408 1.16 7.02 -19.38
C LEU A 408 1.45 6.83 -20.87
N THR A 409 1.66 7.95 -21.56
CA THR A 409 2.22 7.92 -22.92
C THR A 409 3.68 7.47 -22.88
N VAL A 410 4.15 6.87 -23.98
CA VAL A 410 5.56 6.49 -24.13
C VAL A 410 6.47 7.70 -23.91
N ALA A 411 6.10 8.89 -24.41
CA ALA A 411 6.88 10.11 -24.19
C ALA A 411 6.99 10.50 -22.70
N GLN A 412 5.91 10.40 -21.92
CA GLN A 412 5.95 10.61 -20.46
C GLN A 412 6.81 9.57 -19.76
N ALA A 413 6.70 8.29 -20.17
CA ALA A 413 7.52 7.21 -19.65
C ALA A 413 9.01 7.45 -19.93
N TRP A 414 9.38 7.83 -21.15
CA TRP A 414 10.76 8.17 -21.52
C TRP A 414 11.34 9.29 -20.66
N ARG A 415 10.62 10.41 -20.52
CA ARG A 415 11.09 11.55 -19.72
C ARG A 415 11.34 11.18 -18.26
N GLY A 416 10.49 10.35 -17.67
CA GLY A 416 10.61 9.94 -16.26
C GLY A 416 11.62 8.81 -15.99
N SER A 417 12.05 8.08 -17.03
CA SER A 417 12.92 6.90 -16.90
C SER A 417 14.23 6.98 -17.69
N LEU A 418 14.55 8.12 -18.32
CA LEU A 418 15.78 8.30 -19.12
C LEU A 418 17.06 7.94 -18.35
N TRP A 419 17.13 8.31 -17.07
CA TRP A 419 18.26 7.99 -16.20
C TRP A 419 18.40 6.49 -15.94
N ILE A 420 17.28 5.74 -15.92
CA ILE A 420 17.26 4.27 -15.79
C ILE A 420 17.81 3.65 -17.08
N VAL A 421 17.36 4.13 -18.23
CA VAL A 421 17.83 3.66 -19.54
C VAL A 421 19.33 3.91 -19.69
N ALA A 422 19.79 5.12 -19.34
CA ALA A 422 21.21 5.47 -19.40
C ALA A 422 22.06 4.52 -18.55
N LEU A 423 21.65 4.25 -17.30
CA LEU A 423 22.35 3.29 -16.44
C LEU A 423 22.30 1.86 -16.98
N GLY A 424 21.18 1.42 -17.55
CA GLY A 424 21.07 0.12 -18.20
C GLY A 424 22.02 -0.02 -19.40
N MET A 425 22.06 0.99 -20.27
CA MET A 425 22.95 1.02 -21.44
C MET A 425 24.44 1.08 -21.05
N THR A 426 24.78 1.95 -20.09
CA THR A 426 26.15 2.05 -19.57
C THR A 426 26.57 0.75 -18.89
N GLY A 427 25.70 0.15 -18.06
CA GLY A 427 25.96 -1.14 -17.43
C GLY A 427 26.20 -2.25 -18.46
N LEU A 428 25.38 -2.31 -19.51
CA LEU A 428 25.56 -3.27 -20.60
C LEU A 428 26.89 -3.06 -21.35
N GLY A 429 27.26 -1.80 -21.62
CA GLY A 429 28.54 -1.47 -22.24
C GLY A 429 29.73 -1.88 -21.37
N ILE A 430 29.70 -1.60 -20.06
CA ILE A 430 30.76 -1.97 -19.12
C ILE A 430 30.89 -3.49 -19.03
N VAL A 431 29.79 -4.22 -18.81
CA VAL A 431 29.84 -5.68 -18.70
C VAL A 431 30.29 -6.30 -20.03
N GLY A 432 29.76 -5.82 -21.16
CA GLY A 432 30.12 -6.33 -22.48
C GLY A 432 31.60 -6.11 -22.84
N TRP A 433 32.21 -5.04 -22.31
CA TRP A 433 33.62 -4.74 -22.55
C TRP A 433 34.56 -5.46 -21.58
N PHE A 434 34.30 -5.39 -20.28
CA PHE A 434 35.21 -5.86 -19.25
C PHE A 434 34.96 -7.30 -18.79
N ALA A 435 33.72 -7.81 -18.91
CA ALA A 435 33.35 -9.16 -18.52
C ALA A 435 32.37 -9.79 -19.54
N PRO A 436 32.78 -10.00 -20.81
CA PRO A 436 31.87 -10.43 -21.87
C PRO A 436 31.09 -11.70 -21.54
N ALA A 437 31.72 -12.65 -20.84
CA ALA A 437 31.09 -13.89 -20.39
C ALA A 437 29.92 -13.67 -19.41
N MET A 438 29.91 -12.57 -18.65
CA MET A 438 28.81 -12.22 -17.74
C MET A 438 27.65 -11.52 -18.43
N THR A 439 27.81 -11.05 -19.68
CA THR A 439 26.80 -10.24 -20.37
C THR A 439 25.43 -10.92 -20.41
N VAL A 440 25.39 -12.20 -20.79
CA VAL A 440 24.14 -12.99 -20.88
C VAL A 440 23.47 -13.11 -19.51
N TRP A 441 24.25 -13.30 -18.45
CA TRP A 441 23.77 -13.42 -17.08
C TRP A 441 23.23 -12.10 -16.51
N MET A 442 23.70 -10.96 -17.03
CA MET A 442 23.23 -9.63 -16.64
C MET A 442 22.01 -9.15 -17.45
N LEU A 443 21.64 -9.83 -18.54
CA LEU A 443 20.47 -9.44 -19.36
C LEU A 443 19.15 -9.39 -18.57
N PRO A 444 18.82 -10.33 -17.66
CA PRO A 444 17.59 -10.24 -16.87
C PRO A 444 17.49 -8.97 -16.01
N ILE A 445 18.62 -8.32 -15.73
CA ILE A 445 18.68 -7.06 -14.99
C ILE A 445 18.70 -5.88 -15.97
N LEU A 446 19.67 -5.87 -16.89
CA LEU A 446 19.98 -4.71 -17.73
C LEU A 446 18.93 -4.49 -18.83
N LEU A 447 18.39 -5.55 -19.42
CA LEU A 447 17.41 -5.42 -20.49
C LEU A 447 16.14 -4.70 -19.99
N PRO A 448 15.53 -5.08 -18.85
CA PRO A 448 14.42 -4.32 -18.29
C PRO A 448 14.71 -2.83 -18.02
N LEU A 449 15.94 -2.48 -17.62
CA LEU A 449 16.30 -1.07 -17.43
C LEU A 449 16.32 -0.30 -18.77
N ILE A 450 16.87 -0.93 -19.82
CA ILE A 450 16.96 -0.34 -21.16
C ILE A 450 15.55 -0.16 -21.75
N VAL A 451 14.67 -1.15 -21.60
CA VAL A 451 13.29 -1.09 -22.12
C VAL A 451 12.29 -0.48 -21.12
N ALA A 452 12.76 0.09 -20.00
CA ALA A 452 11.91 0.64 -18.95
C ALA A 452 10.80 1.60 -19.46
N PRO A 453 11.05 2.53 -20.42
CA PRO A 453 10.00 3.40 -20.93
C PRO A 453 8.81 2.63 -21.52
N TRP A 454 9.09 1.51 -22.21
CA TRP A 454 8.06 0.66 -22.81
C TRP A 454 7.34 -0.15 -21.75
N LEU A 455 8.05 -0.73 -20.78
CA LEU A 455 7.44 -1.47 -19.67
C LEU A 455 6.50 -0.57 -18.85
N ILE A 456 6.92 0.66 -18.54
CA ILE A 456 6.12 1.64 -17.80
C ILE A 456 4.88 2.03 -18.60
N ALA A 457 5.03 2.38 -19.87
CA ALA A 457 3.89 2.79 -20.70
C ALA A 457 2.91 1.63 -20.94
N LEU A 458 3.41 0.44 -21.29
CA LEU A 458 2.60 -0.74 -21.57
C LEU A 458 1.84 -1.21 -20.34
N SER A 459 2.50 -1.25 -19.17
CA SER A 459 1.85 -1.64 -17.92
C SER A 459 0.79 -0.65 -17.45
N SER A 460 0.87 0.62 -17.85
CA SER A 460 -0.17 1.62 -17.58
C SER A 460 -1.40 1.52 -18.51
N ARG A 461 -1.34 0.70 -19.56
CA ARG A 461 -2.47 0.53 -20.50
C ARG A 461 -3.60 -0.26 -19.86
N ARG A 462 -4.82 0.02 -20.30
CA ARG A 462 -6.01 -0.70 -19.88
C ARG A 462 -5.89 -2.15 -20.34
N LEU A 463 -6.12 -3.06 -19.41
CA LEU A 463 -6.24 -4.47 -19.71
C LEU A 463 -7.69 -4.87 -19.42
N THR A 464 -8.31 -5.56 -20.37
CA THR A 464 -9.65 -6.14 -20.17
C THR A 464 -9.55 -7.38 -19.27
N ARG A 465 -10.69 -8.03 -18.96
CA ARG A 465 -10.76 -9.20 -18.07
C ARG A 465 -10.13 -10.50 -18.64
N ALA A 466 -9.25 -10.40 -19.64
CA ALA A 466 -8.61 -11.56 -20.26
C ALA A 466 -7.70 -12.33 -19.27
N VAL A 467 -6.98 -11.61 -18.41
CA VAL A 467 -6.12 -12.14 -17.33
C VAL A 467 -6.33 -11.25 -16.10
N PHE A 468 -6.07 -11.78 -14.90
CA PHE A 468 -6.27 -11.09 -13.62
C PHE A 468 -7.74 -10.78 -13.29
N GLY A 469 -8.65 -11.72 -13.54
CA GLY A 469 -10.02 -11.62 -13.05
C GLY A 469 -10.08 -11.82 -11.53
N THR A 470 -10.92 -11.05 -10.84
CA THR A 470 -11.16 -11.17 -9.40
C THR A 470 -12.65 -11.40 -9.09
N PRO A 471 -12.99 -12.00 -7.93
CA PRO A 471 -14.38 -12.23 -7.54
C PRO A 471 -15.20 -10.94 -7.54
N GLU A 472 -14.62 -9.83 -7.07
CA GLU A 472 -15.25 -8.51 -6.97
C GLU A 472 -15.66 -7.91 -8.32
N GLU A 473 -15.11 -8.43 -9.42
CA GLU A 473 -15.47 -8.02 -10.77
C GLU A 473 -16.50 -8.93 -11.41
N THR A 474 -16.48 -10.22 -11.05
CA THR A 474 -17.33 -11.25 -11.65
C THR A 474 -18.71 -11.25 -10.97
N ASP A 475 -18.71 -11.09 -9.64
CA ASP A 475 -19.90 -10.96 -8.81
C ASP A 475 -19.70 -9.77 -7.86
N PRO A 476 -19.92 -8.52 -8.36
CA PRO A 476 -19.59 -7.33 -7.60
C PRO A 476 -20.48 -7.20 -6.34
N PRO A 477 -19.86 -7.06 -5.15
CA PRO A 477 -20.59 -6.79 -3.91
C PRO A 477 -21.49 -5.56 -4.03
N ALA A 478 -22.67 -5.62 -3.41
CA ALA A 478 -23.69 -4.57 -3.47
C ALA A 478 -23.12 -3.16 -3.20
N ILE A 479 -22.22 -3.03 -2.23
CA ILE A 479 -21.60 -1.74 -1.89
C ILE A 479 -20.75 -1.14 -3.02
N LEU A 480 -20.08 -1.97 -3.83
CA LEU A 480 -19.30 -1.50 -4.98
C LEU A 480 -20.23 -0.98 -6.08
N THR A 481 -21.30 -1.72 -6.37
CA THR A 481 -22.34 -1.27 -7.31
C THR A 481 -23.03 0.00 -6.83
N ASP A 482 -23.43 0.07 -5.56
CA ASP A 482 -24.04 1.26 -4.96
C ASP A 482 -23.13 2.47 -5.08
N TYR A 483 -21.85 2.32 -4.74
CA TYR A 483 -20.86 3.37 -4.92
C TYR A 483 -20.79 3.85 -6.37
N THR A 484 -20.68 2.93 -7.35
CA THR A 484 -20.59 3.32 -8.76
C THR A 484 -21.84 4.05 -9.24
N THR A 485 -23.04 3.58 -8.87
CA THR A 485 -24.30 4.23 -9.22
C THR A 485 -24.44 5.61 -8.59
N ILE A 486 -24.06 5.76 -7.31
CA ILE A 486 -24.07 7.06 -6.62
C ILE A 486 -23.09 8.02 -7.29
N LEU A 487 -21.87 7.55 -7.58
CA LEU A 487 -20.83 8.34 -8.22
C LEU A 487 -21.27 8.85 -9.60
N GLU A 488 -21.83 7.97 -10.44
CA GLU A 488 -22.34 8.33 -11.75
C GLU A 488 -23.46 9.38 -11.64
N GLY A 489 -24.42 9.16 -10.73
CA GLY A 489 -25.52 10.10 -10.50
C GLY A 489 -25.07 11.44 -9.91
N TRP A 490 -23.97 11.49 -9.17
CA TRP A 490 -23.43 12.72 -8.59
C TRP A 490 -22.47 13.47 -9.51
N SER A 491 -21.87 12.74 -10.46
CA SER A 491 -20.99 13.30 -11.49
C SER A 491 -21.74 13.82 -12.71
N ALA A 492 -23.01 13.42 -12.89
CA ALA A 492 -23.86 13.91 -13.97
C ALA A 492 -24.01 15.44 -13.88
N PRO A 493 -23.98 16.17 -15.02
CA PRO A 493 -24.26 17.60 -15.04
C PRO A 493 -25.64 17.85 -14.41
N ARG A 494 -25.71 18.66 -13.35
CA ARG A 494 -27.02 19.10 -12.83
C ARG A 494 -27.72 19.85 -13.94
N ASP A 495 -28.86 19.34 -14.39
CA ASP A 495 -29.70 20.06 -15.31
C ASP A 495 -30.14 21.37 -14.62
N ARG A 496 -29.78 22.52 -15.21
CA ARG A 496 -30.04 23.84 -14.62
C ARG A 496 -31.49 24.28 -14.82
N SER A 497 -32.43 23.34 -14.80
CA SER A 497 -33.84 23.55 -15.07
C SER A 497 -34.72 23.49 -13.82
N GLU A 498 -34.21 23.00 -12.69
CA GLU A 498 -34.99 22.91 -11.44
C GLU A 498 -34.33 23.67 -10.28
N SER A 499 -34.23 25.00 -10.39
CA SER A 499 -34.13 25.87 -9.21
C SER A 499 -34.39 27.35 -9.53
N VAL A 500 -35.65 27.75 -9.75
CA VAL A 500 -36.18 29.05 -9.27
C VAL A 500 -37.68 28.89 -9.03
N GLU A 501 -38.07 28.49 -7.82
CA GLU A 501 -39.24 29.01 -7.10
C GLU A 501 -39.31 28.33 -5.72
N GLY A 502 -38.70 28.97 -4.74
CA GLY A 502 -38.61 28.47 -3.37
C GLY A 502 -37.99 29.54 -2.49
N SER A 503 -38.81 30.53 -2.17
CA SER A 503 -38.55 31.70 -1.31
C SER A 503 -37.52 31.44 -0.21
N ALA A 504 -36.40 32.15 -0.26
CA ALA A 504 -35.44 32.24 0.82
C ALA A 504 -36.01 33.08 1.97
N ALA A 505 -36.49 32.41 3.01
CA ALA A 505 -36.73 33.06 4.29
C ALA A 505 -35.39 33.13 5.05
N HIS A 506 -34.86 34.35 5.14
CA HIS A 506 -33.74 34.71 6.03
C HIS A 506 -34.12 34.42 7.50
N VAL A 507 -33.25 33.73 8.23
CA VAL A 507 -33.27 33.74 9.71
C VAL A 507 -32.09 34.59 10.17
N PRO A 508 -32.31 35.67 10.94
CA PRO A 508 -31.24 36.50 11.49
C PRO A 508 -30.77 35.98 12.86
N ALA A 509 -29.45 36.14 13.07
CA ALA A 509 -28.64 36.00 14.30
C ALA A 509 -28.68 34.67 15.06
#